data_AF-A0AA95MSG0-F1
#
_entry.id   AF-A0AA95MSG0-F1
#
_cell.length_a   1.000
_cell.length_b   1.000
_cell.length_c   1.000
_cell.angle_alpha   90.00
_cell.angle_beta   90.00
_cell.angle_gamma   90.00
#
_symmetry.space_group_name_H-M   'P 1'
#
loop_
_entity.id
_entity.type
_entity.pdbx_description
1 polymer ?
#
loop_
_entity_poly.entity_id
_entity_poly.type
_entity_poly.pdbx_seq_one_letter_code
_entity_poly.pdbx_strand_id
1 'polypeptide(L)'
;MEILLKGILDKLLKGKEPTPQPAVKPISQADVEALVEAKIREHAATLEYTKKDSPDQNQPADPDDYTLTPKQIEYALSLIDKIKYEFELAIDPSALTIKDLNRLIAYNRYKNKGTLVNLVKKGVLKKK
;
A
#
# COMPACT_ATOMS: atom_id res chain seq x y z
N MET A 1 28.81 -50.45 -35.04
CA MET A 1 29.51 -49.16 -34.90
C MET A 1 29.09 -48.50 -33.58
N GLU A 2 29.58 -49.05 -32.47
CA GLU A 2 29.14 -48.76 -31.09
C GLU A 2 30.03 -47.75 -30.33
N ILE A 3 30.77 -46.88 -31.03
CA ILE A 3 31.89 -46.15 -30.40
C ILE A 3 31.57 -44.66 -30.13
N LEU A 4 30.52 -44.09 -30.73
CA LEU A 4 30.25 -42.64 -30.57
C LEU A 4 29.27 -42.24 -29.46
N LEU A 5 28.43 -43.15 -28.97
CA LEU A 5 27.40 -42.80 -27.96
C LEU A 5 27.92 -42.90 -26.51
N LYS A 6 29.03 -43.62 -26.26
CA LYS A 6 29.61 -43.78 -24.92
C LYS A 6 30.30 -42.50 -24.42
N GLY A 7 30.87 -41.71 -25.32
CA GLY A 7 31.60 -40.48 -24.94
C GLY A 7 30.71 -39.34 -24.42
N ILE A 8 29.41 -39.35 -24.74
CA ILE A 8 28.48 -38.30 -24.30
C ILE A 8 27.92 -38.62 -22.91
N LEU A 9 27.67 -39.89 -22.58
CA LEU A 9 27.27 -40.29 -21.23
C LEU A 9 28.41 -40.12 -20.20
N ASP A 10 29.66 -40.40 -20.58
CA ASP A 10 30.82 -40.19 -19.70
C ASP A 10 31.00 -38.71 -19.31
N LYS A 11 30.65 -37.77 -20.20
CA LYS A 11 30.67 -36.32 -19.91
C LYS A 11 29.48 -35.85 -19.05
N LEU A 12 28.39 -36.60 -19.00
CA LEU A 12 27.21 -36.25 -18.20
C LEU A 12 27.31 -36.78 -16.76
N LEU A 13 28.05 -37.88 -16.55
CA LEU A 13 28.25 -38.53 -15.25
C LEU A 13 29.55 -38.13 -14.54
N LYS A 14 30.47 -37.43 -15.21
CA LYS A 14 31.68 -36.90 -14.56
C LYS A 14 31.31 -35.69 -13.72
N GLY A 15 30.90 -36.03 -12.50
CA GLY A 15 30.58 -35.11 -11.43
C GLY A 15 31.60 -34.00 -11.35
N LYS A 16 31.07 -32.78 -11.37
CA LYS A 16 31.70 -31.57 -10.89
C LYS A 16 32.40 -31.91 -9.58
N GLU A 17 33.72 -31.74 -9.54
CA GLU A 17 34.49 -31.76 -8.29
C GLU A 17 33.75 -30.92 -7.24
N PRO A 18 33.72 -31.32 -5.96
CA PRO A 18 33.11 -30.52 -4.92
C PRO A 18 33.91 -29.23 -4.78
N THR A 19 33.48 -28.18 -5.48
CA THR A 19 33.84 -26.80 -5.18
C THR A 19 33.65 -26.58 -3.68
N PRO A 20 34.65 -26.05 -2.95
CA PRO A 20 34.46 -25.70 -1.55
C PRO A 20 33.31 -24.71 -1.46
N GLN A 21 32.22 -25.13 -0.83
CA GLN A 21 31.08 -24.27 -0.58
C GLN A 21 31.60 -23.09 0.27
N PRO A 22 31.30 -21.83 -0.08
CA PRO A 22 31.55 -20.74 0.84
C PRO A 22 30.77 -21.07 2.11
N ALA A 23 31.48 -21.20 3.24
CA ALA A 23 30.90 -21.51 4.53
C ALA A 23 29.71 -20.58 4.77
N VAL A 24 28.50 -21.14 4.70
CA VAL A 24 27.28 -20.43 5.07
C VAL A 24 27.43 -20.19 6.57
N LYS A 25 27.81 -18.96 6.92
CA LYS A 25 27.86 -18.55 8.32
C LYS A 25 26.46 -18.81 8.89
N PRO A 26 26.30 -19.68 9.90
CA PRO A 26 25.01 -19.81 10.54
C PRO A 26 24.68 -18.43 11.11
N ILE A 27 23.62 -17.81 10.60
CA ILE A 27 23.14 -16.53 11.11
C ILE A 27 22.79 -16.79 12.57
N SER A 28 23.54 -16.19 13.49
CA SER A 28 23.29 -16.36 14.91
C SER A 28 21.94 -15.73 15.24
N GLN A 29 21.15 -16.40 16.06
CA GLN A 29 19.89 -15.87 16.56
C GLN A 29 20.09 -14.47 17.19
N ALA A 30 21.24 -14.26 17.83
CA ALA A 30 21.62 -12.97 18.41
C ALA A 30 21.74 -11.84 17.36
N ASP A 31 22.21 -12.15 16.14
CA ASP A 31 22.33 -11.15 15.07
C ASP A 31 20.97 -10.76 14.50
N VAL A 32 20.05 -11.73 14.42
CA VAL A 32 18.65 -11.49 14.01
C VAL A 32 17.94 -10.65 15.06
N GLU A 33 18.08 -11.00 16.33
CA GLU A 33 17.48 -10.27 17.44
C GLU A 33 18.02 -8.85 17.52
N ALA A 34 19.33 -8.64 17.34
CA ALA A 34 19.94 -7.32 17.31
C ALA A 34 19.41 -6.48 16.14
N LEU A 35 19.21 -7.07 14.96
CA LEU A 35 18.67 -6.37 13.80
C LEU A 35 17.20 -6.00 13.99
N VAL A 36 16.39 -6.90 14.56
CA VAL A 36 14.98 -6.65 14.88
C VAL A 36 14.87 -5.57 15.94
N GLU A 37 15.67 -5.63 17.01
CA GLU A 37 15.70 -4.64 18.08
C GLU A 37 16.15 -3.27 17.56
N ALA A 38 17.19 -3.22 16.71
CA ALA A 38 17.61 -1.98 16.07
C ALA A 38 16.51 -1.38 15.19
N LYS A 39 15.77 -2.22 14.45
CA LYS A 39 14.66 -1.77 13.61
C LYS A 39 13.48 -1.27 14.44
N ILE A 40 13.12 -1.97 15.51
CA ILE A 40 12.07 -1.54 16.45
C ILE A 40 12.45 -0.20 17.07
N ARG A 41 13.71 -0.01 17.47
CA ARG A 41 14.20 1.24 18.05
C ARG A 41 14.19 2.40 17.05
N GLU A 42 14.60 2.15 15.81
CA GLU A 42 14.55 3.15 14.72
C GLU A 42 13.11 3.61 14.45
N HIS A 43 12.18 2.65 14.36
CA HIS A 43 10.76 2.95 14.17
C HIS A 43 10.17 3.70 15.38
N ALA A 44 10.52 3.31 16.61
CA ALA A 44 10.08 4.00 17.82
C ALA A 44 10.60 5.45 17.89
N ALA A 45 11.87 5.67 17.56
CA ALA A 45 12.48 7.00 17.54
C ALA A 45 11.83 7.92 16.49
N THR A 46 11.46 7.36 15.33
CA THR A 46 10.77 8.10 14.26
C THR A 46 9.37 8.55 14.71
N LEU A 47 8.63 7.69 15.41
CA LEU A 47 7.29 8.00 15.94
C LEU A 47 7.32 9.07 17.04
N GLU A 48 8.37 9.08 17.87
CA GLU A 48 8.54 10.08 18.93
C GLU A 48 9.01 11.44 18.37
N TYR A 49 9.74 11.45 17.24
CA TYR A 49 10.10 12.69 16.54
C TYR A 49 8.88 13.34 15.88
N THR A 50 7.98 12.57 15.26
CA THR A 50 6.77 13.11 14.62
C THR A 50 5.71 13.63 15.58
N LYS A 51 5.78 13.27 16.88
CA LYS A 51 4.83 13.77 17.90
C LYS A 51 5.16 15.15 18.45
N LYS A 52 6.41 15.63 18.33
CA LYS A 52 6.84 16.86 19.03
C LYS A 52 6.52 18.16 18.29
N ASP A 53 6.16 18.12 17.01
CA ASP A 53 6.02 19.32 16.17
C ASP A 53 4.57 19.67 15.78
N SER A 54 3.55 19.16 16.47
CA SER A 54 2.16 19.58 16.20
C SER A 54 1.33 19.65 17.48
N PRO A 55 0.81 20.83 17.86
CA PRO A 55 -0.20 20.90 18.89
C PRO A 55 -1.51 20.40 18.27
N ASP A 56 -2.12 19.40 18.90
CA ASP A 56 -3.44 18.80 18.61
C ASP A 56 -3.47 17.47 17.81
N GLN A 57 -2.79 16.43 18.31
CA GLN A 57 -2.99 15.05 17.82
C GLN A 57 -3.23 14.02 18.93
N ASN A 58 -4.27 14.23 19.73
CA ASN A 58 -4.83 13.20 20.61
C ASN A 58 -6.03 12.46 19.97
N GLN A 59 -6.05 12.32 18.64
CA GLN A 59 -6.95 11.39 17.95
C GLN A 59 -6.12 10.39 17.14
N PRO A 60 -6.36 9.08 17.28
CA PRO A 60 -5.72 8.10 16.41
C PRO A 60 -6.12 8.44 14.98
N ALA A 61 -5.14 8.69 14.11
CA ALA A 61 -5.36 8.89 12.69
C ALA A 61 -6.16 7.69 12.18
N ASP A 62 -7.41 7.93 11.77
CA ASP A 62 -8.27 6.89 11.25
C ASP A 62 -7.63 6.36 9.97
N PRO A 63 -7.44 5.03 9.81
CA PRO A 63 -6.80 4.47 8.62
C PRO A 63 -7.54 4.78 7.31
N ASP A 64 -8.71 5.43 7.34
CA ASP A 64 -9.41 5.90 6.16
C ASP A 64 -9.18 7.39 5.82
N ASP A 65 -8.35 8.10 6.60
CA ASP A 65 -7.99 9.51 6.35
C ASP A 65 -6.82 9.65 5.34
N TYR A 66 -6.33 8.53 4.78
CA TYR A 66 -5.36 8.57 3.68
C TYR A 66 -5.99 9.07 2.37
N THR A 67 -5.16 9.75 1.58
CA THR A 67 -5.50 10.23 0.23
C THR A 67 -5.60 9.06 -0.75
N LEU A 68 -6.41 9.24 -1.79
CA LEU A 68 -6.63 8.23 -2.82
C LEU A 68 -5.40 8.01 -3.71
N THR A 69 -5.19 6.76 -4.16
CA THR A 69 -4.27 6.47 -5.28
C THR A 69 -4.80 7.06 -6.60
N PRO A 70 -3.98 7.28 -7.63
CA PRO A 70 -4.43 7.84 -8.91
C PRO A 70 -5.62 7.10 -9.53
N LYS A 71 -5.58 5.75 -9.53
CA LYS A 71 -6.70 4.93 -10.04
C LYS A 71 -7.99 5.10 -9.22
N GLN A 72 -7.87 5.29 -7.91
CA GLN A 72 -9.01 5.55 -7.04
C GLN A 72 -9.58 6.95 -7.28
N ILE A 73 -8.74 7.96 -7.54
CA ILE A 73 -9.18 9.30 -7.93
C ILE A 73 -9.98 9.24 -9.24
N GLU A 74 -9.43 8.59 -10.27
CA GLU A 74 -10.13 8.40 -11.56
C GLU A 74 -11.49 7.74 -11.35
N TYR A 75 -11.54 6.70 -10.53
CA TYR A 75 -12.78 6.02 -10.21
C TYR A 75 -13.77 6.95 -9.46
N ALA A 76 -13.31 7.69 -8.45
CA ALA A 76 -14.12 8.65 -7.72
C ALA A 76 -14.73 9.72 -8.65
N LEU A 77 -13.92 10.28 -9.55
CA LEU A 77 -14.37 11.25 -10.55
C LEU A 77 -15.42 10.65 -11.48
N SER A 78 -15.27 9.39 -11.91
CA SER A 78 -16.29 8.71 -12.72
C SER A 78 -17.64 8.53 -11.98
N LEU A 79 -17.62 8.41 -10.66
CA LEU A 79 -18.83 8.34 -9.84
C LEU A 79 -19.49 9.72 -9.70
N ILE A 80 -18.69 10.77 -9.58
CA ILE A 80 -19.16 12.17 -9.51
C ILE A 80 -19.78 12.60 -10.84
N ASP A 81 -19.21 12.18 -11.98
CA ASP A 81 -19.76 12.49 -13.31
C ASP A 81 -21.22 12.02 -13.47
N LYS A 82 -21.59 10.90 -12.83
CA LYS A 82 -22.97 10.38 -12.83
C LYS A 82 -23.97 11.25 -12.07
N ILE A 83 -23.50 12.16 -11.20
CA ILE A 83 -24.33 13.08 -10.41
C ILE A 83 -24.08 14.56 -10.75
N LYS A 84 -23.36 14.83 -11.85
CA LYS A 84 -22.91 16.17 -12.24
C LYS A 84 -24.01 17.21 -12.50
N TYR A 85 -25.25 16.75 -12.67
CA TYR A 85 -26.40 17.63 -12.88
C TYR A 85 -26.85 18.32 -11.59
N GLU A 86 -26.62 17.68 -10.43
CA GLU A 86 -27.04 18.20 -9.12
C GLU A 86 -25.84 18.64 -8.26
N PHE A 87 -24.69 18.00 -8.45
CA PHE A 87 -23.53 18.20 -7.59
C PHE A 87 -22.24 18.40 -8.40
N GLU A 88 -21.29 19.11 -7.82
CA GLU A 88 -19.92 19.26 -8.30
C GLU A 88 -18.91 19.03 -7.18
N LEU A 89 -17.68 18.68 -7.56
CA LEU A 89 -16.57 18.54 -6.62
C LEU A 89 -16.11 19.94 -6.18
N ALA A 90 -16.00 20.15 -4.87
CA ALA A 90 -15.64 21.44 -4.27
C ALA A 90 -14.20 21.49 -3.72
N ILE A 91 -13.49 20.37 -3.78
CA ILE A 91 -12.09 20.22 -3.35
C ILE A 91 -11.23 19.75 -4.52
N ASP A 92 -9.90 19.87 -4.36
CA ASP A 92 -8.98 19.25 -5.30
C ASP A 92 -9.15 17.71 -5.30
N PRO A 93 -9.17 17.04 -6.45
CA PRO A 93 -9.30 15.58 -6.52
C PRO A 93 -8.25 14.81 -5.70
N SER A 94 -7.04 15.36 -5.55
CA SER A 94 -5.97 14.76 -4.74
C SER A 94 -6.25 14.78 -3.23
N ALA A 95 -7.15 15.65 -2.79
CA ALA A 95 -7.58 15.75 -1.39
C ALA A 95 -8.72 14.78 -1.04
N LEU A 96 -9.23 13.99 -2.00
CA LEU A 96 -10.21 12.97 -1.71
C LEU A 96 -9.63 11.89 -0.80
N THR A 97 -10.44 11.45 0.16
CA THR A 97 -10.10 10.37 1.10
C THR A 97 -10.79 9.06 0.70
N ILE A 98 -10.29 7.95 1.24
CA ILE A 98 -10.93 6.62 1.11
C ILE A 98 -12.38 6.67 1.61
N LYS A 99 -12.61 7.38 2.73
CA LYS A 99 -13.94 7.67 3.29
C LYS A 99 -14.88 8.36 2.30
N ASP A 100 -14.39 9.30 1.51
CA ASP A 100 -15.21 10.02 0.53
C ASP A 100 -15.54 9.12 -0.67
N LEU A 101 -14.57 8.35 -1.15
CA LEU A 101 -14.79 7.33 -2.17
C LEU A 101 -15.83 6.30 -1.75
N ASN A 102 -15.74 5.78 -0.51
CA ASN A 102 -16.71 4.82 0.01
C ASN A 102 -18.15 5.39 0.04
N ARG A 103 -18.29 6.68 0.37
CA ARG A 103 -19.59 7.39 0.34
C ARG A 103 -20.14 7.55 -1.08
N LEU A 104 -19.27 7.85 -2.04
CA LEU A 104 -19.62 7.92 -3.47
C LEU A 104 -20.07 6.55 -4.00
N ILE A 105 -19.34 5.48 -3.66
CA ILE A 105 -19.69 4.09 -4.02
C ILE A 105 -21.05 3.71 -3.42
N ALA A 106 -21.27 4.00 -2.14
CA ALA A 106 -22.51 3.69 -1.44
C ALA A 106 -23.72 4.40 -2.08
N TYR A 107 -23.57 5.66 -2.52
CA TYR A 107 -24.61 6.33 -3.29
C TYR A 107 -24.82 5.64 -4.65
N ASN A 108 -23.75 5.34 -5.39
CA ASN A 108 -23.90 4.78 -6.74
C ASN A 108 -24.60 3.41 -6.72
N ARG A 109 -24.23 2.56 -5.75
CA ARG A 109 -24.72 1.18 -5.57
C ARG A 109 -26.10 1.10 -4.92
N TYR A 110 -26.35 1.89 -3.88
CA TYR A 110 -27.56 1.76 -3.04
C TYR A 110 -28.49 2.97 -3.09
N LYS A 111 -28.14 4.03 -3.84
CA LYS A 111 -28.86 5.30 -3.89
C LYS A 111 -29.05 5.95 -2.51
N ASN A 112 -28.11 5.72 -1.59
CA ASN A 112 -28.15 6.29 -0.25
C ASN A 112 -27.89 7.80 -0.30
N LYS A 113 -28.96 8.60 -0.29
CA LYS A 113 -28.89 10.07 -0.33
C LYS A 113 -28.14 10.68 0.87
N GLY A 114 -28.15 10.00 2.02
CA GLY A 114 -27.45 10.46 3.22
C GLY A 114 -25.94 10.58 3.03
N THR A 115 -25.34 9.77 2.16
CA THR A 115 -23.90 9.86 1.89
C THR A 115 -23.56 11.12 1.10
N LEU A 116 -24.40 11.54 0.15
CA LEU A 116 -24.22 12.81 -0.56
C LEU A 116 -24.39 14.01 0.39
N VAL A 117 -25.39 13.97 1.28
CA VAL A 117 -25.56 15.03 2.30
C VAL A 117 -24.32 15.15 3.19
N ASN A 118 -23.72 14.03 3.59
CA ASN A 118 -22.49 14.04 4.37
C ASN A 118 -21.31 14.63 3.59
N LEU A 119 -21.16 14.29 2.31
CA LEU A 119 -20.12 14.86 1.44
C LEU A 119 -20.30 16.37 1.26
N VAL A 120 -21.54 16.86 1.18
CA VAL A 120 -21.83 18.29 1.15
C VAL A 120 -21.52 18.98 2.48
N LYS A 121 -21.92 18.39 3.60
CA LYS A 121 -21.61 18.93 4.94
C LYS A 121 -20.11 19.00 5.21
N LYS A 122 -19.33 18.05 4.69
CA LYS A 122 -17.86 18.04 4.75
C LYS A 122 -17.20 19.03 3.77
N GLY A 123 -17.96 19.65 2.88
CA GLY A 123 -17.41 20.53 1.83
C GLY A 123 -16.72 19.79 0.68
N VAL A 124 -16.85 18.46 0.58
CA VAL A 124 -16.27 17.68 -0.53
C VAL A 124 -17.08 17.89 -1.81
N LEU A 125 -18.41 17.88 -1.69
CA LEU A 125 -19.33 18.18 -2.78
C LEU A 125 -20.05 19.50 -2.52
N LYS A 126 -20.44 20.17 -3.61
CA LYS A 126 -21.32 21.34 -3.57
C LYS A 126 -22.52 21.08 -4.48
N LYS A 127 -23.69 21.58 -4.08
CA LYS A 127 -24.85 21.62 -4.98
C LYS A 127 -24.67 22.71 -6.01
N LYS A 128 -24.98 22.40 -7.26
CA LYS A 128 -25.08 23.41 -8.31
C LYS A 128 -26.26 24.34 -8.07
#